data_AF-A0A834X2C1-F1
#
_entry.id   AF-A0A834X2C1-F1
#
_cell.length_a   1.000
_cell.length_b   1.000
_cell.length_c   1.000
_cell.angle_alpha   90.00
_cell.angle_beta   90.00
_cell.angle_gamma   90.00
#
_symmetry.space_group_name_H-M   'P 1'
#
loop_
_entity.id
_entity.type
_entity.pdbx_description
1 polymer ?
#
loop_
_entity_poly.entity_id
_entity_poly.type
_entity_poly.pdbx_seq_one_letter_code
_entity_poly.pdbx_strand_id
1 'polypeptide(L)'
;MNNPIIASMHHLNMEQLTKTLTSLFNLYDANRNSNYVSENEAEFCSLYVLLHLGSCNKPTGESLSLWFSHVSATVLKSKEMRFARRILRSFRIGNYKQFLCTTAAQVSYLQYCLMEPYINEVRALALACINFGGYKLHPYPLVDLSKLLMMKV
;
A
#
# COMPACT_ATOMS: atom_id res chain seq x y z
N MET A 1 23.44 -2.05 -4.32
CA MET A 1 24.27 -2.38 -3.15
C MET A 1 23.39 -2.32 -1.90
N ASN A 2 23.03 -3.47 -1.31
CA ASN A 2 22.25 -3.52 -0.08
C ASN A 2 23.20 -3.32 1.11
N ASN A 3 23.23 -2.11 1.68
CA ASN A 3 23.93 -1.87 2.94
C ASN A 3 23.12 -2.52 4.09
N PRO A 4 23.65 -3.52 4.79
CA PRO A 4 22.92 -4.25 5.84
C PRO A 4 22.46 -3.35 6.99
N ILE A 5 23.17 -2.25 7.27
CA ILE A 5 22.79 -1.26 8.28
C ILE A 5 21.50 -0.53 7.87
N ILE A 6 21.40 -0.14 6.60
CA ILE A 6 20.22 0.54 6.06
C ILE A 6 19.00 -0.39 6.07
N ALA A 7 19.18 -1.66 5.70
CA ALA A 7 18.12 -2.66 5.75
C ALA A 7 17.62 -2.89 7.20
N SER A 8 18.55 -2.95 8.17
CA SER A 8 18.23 -3.08 9.59
C SER A 8 17.47 -1.86 10.14
N MET A 9 17.90 -0.64 9.79
CA MET A 9 17.20 0.59 10.18
C MET A 9 15.82 0.69 9.54
N HIS A 10 15.68 0.35 8.27
CA HIS A 10 14.38 0.32 7.59
C HIS A 10 13.42 -0.65 8.27
N HIS A 11 13.88 -1.86 8.62
CA HIS A 11 13.07 -2.83 9.35
C HIS A 11 12.59 -2.28 10.70
N LEU A 12 13.49 -1.68 11.48
CA LEU A 12 13.14 -1.06 12.76
C LEU A 12 12.11 0.07 12.59
N ASN A 13 12.30 0.94 11.59
CA ASN A 13 11.38 2.04 11.30
C ASN A 13 9.98 1.52 10.95
N MET A 14 9.89 0.45 10.15
CA MET A 14 8.61 -0.17 9.79
C MET A 14 7.92 -0.81 11.00
N GLU A 15 8.68 -1.45 11.89
CA GLU A 15 8.15 -2.00 13.13
C GLU A 15 7.60 -0.90 14.05
N GLN A 16 8.36 0.18 14.24
CA GLN A 16 7.92 1.31 15.06
C GLN A 16 6.70 2.00 14.46
N LEU A 17 6.68 2.23 13.15
CA LEU A 17 5.52 2.77 12.45
C LEU A 17 4.28 1.90 12.65
N THR A 18 4.42 0.58 12.55
CA THR A 18 3.32 -0.36 12.79
C THR A 18 2.80 -0.25 14.21
N LYS A 19 3.69 -0.20 15.21
CA LYS A 19 3.32 -0.01 16.62
C LYS A 19 2.59 1.32 16.84
N THR A 20 3.12 2.41 16.31
CA THR A 20 2.52 3.75 16.44
C THR A 20 1.12 3.79 15.83
N LEU A 21 0.92 3.25 14.62
CA LEU A 21 -0.39 3.22 13.98
C LEU A 21 -1.39 2.32 14.73
N THR A 22 -0.95 1.18 15.27
CA THR A 22 -1.79 0.34 16.13
C THR A 22 -2.21 1.07 17.40
N SER A 23 -1.27 1.75 18.08
CA SER A 23 -1.59 2.56 19.26
C SER A 23 -2.55 3.70 18.95
N LEU A 24 -2.38 4.36 17.80
CA LEU A 24 -3.27 5.44 17.35
C LEU A 24 -4.67 4.91 17.04
N PHE A 25 -4.78 3.73 16.45
CA PHE A 25 -6.06 3.07 16.20
C PHE A 25 -6.81 2.75 17.50
N ASN A 26 -6.11 2.19 18.49
CA ASN A 26 -6.71 1.93 19.81
C ASN A 26 -7.20 3.21 20.49
N LEU A 27 -6.49 4.33 20.29
CA LEU A 27 -6.92 5.64 20.78
C LEU A 27 -8.18 6.13 20.06
N TYR A 28 -8.29 5.94 18.75
CA TYR A 28 -9.51 6.27 18.00
C TYR A 28 -10.70 5.44 18.45
N ASP A 29 -10.51 4.13 18.67
CA ASP A 29 -11.58 3.25 19.14
C ASP A 29 -12.04 3.63 20.56
N ALA A 30 -11.11 3.88 21.48
CA ALA A 30 -11.43 4.34 22.84
C ALA A 30 -12.19 5.68 22.86
N ASN A 31 -11.85 6.60 21.95
CA ASN A 31 -12.48 7.92 21.85
C ASN A 31 -13.80 7.93 21.08
N ARG A 32 -14.25 6.82 20.47
CA ARG A 32 -15.58 6.81 19.82
C ARG A 32 -16.72 7.07 20.77
N ASN A 33 -16.58 6.66 22.03
CA ASN A 33 -17.58 6.86 23.06
C ASN A 33 -17.79 8.34 23.42
N SER A 34 -16.84 9.22 23.10
CA SER A 34 -16.93 10.66 23.39
C SER A 34 -17.54 11.49 22.25
N ASN A 35 -18.07 10.85 21.19
CA ASN A 35 -18.58 11.49 19.96
C ASN A 35 -17.55 12.39 19.23
N TYR A 36 -16.26 12.30 19.59
CA TYR A 36 -15.20 13.04 18.93
C TYR A 36 -14.73 12.29 17.68
N VAL A 37 -14.96 12.88 16.51
CA VAL A 37 -14.48 12.35 15.23
C VAL A 37 -13.17 13.06 14.87
N SER A 38 -12.06 12.31 14.83
CA SER A 38 -10.77 12.85 14.43
C SER A 38 -10.73 13.02 12.91
N GLU A 39 -10.45 14.24 12.44
CA GLU A 39 -10.36 14.57 11.00
C GLU A 39 -9.35 13.68 10.26
N ASN A 40 -8.26 13.30 10.93
CA ASN A 40 -7.16 12.53 10.33
C ASN A 40 -7.31 11.01 10.45
N GLU A 41 -8.36 10.50 11.12
CA GLU A 41 -8.56 9.06 11.35
C GLU A 41 -8.51 8.27 10.02
N ALA A 42 -9.18 8.82 9.00
CA ALA A 42 -9.23 8.24 7.67
C ALA A 42 -7.85 8.07 7.01
N GLU A 43 -6.98 9.07 7.14
CA GLU A 43 -5.64 9.04 6.57
C GLU A 43 -4.80 7.97 7.25
N PHE A 44 -4.70 7.99 8.59
CA PHE A 44 -3.86 7.05 9.34
C PHE A 44 -4.36 5.60 9.25
N CYS A 45 -5.68 5.38 9.27
CA CYS A 45 -6.25 4.06 9.00
C CYS A 45 -5.88 3.56 7.60
N SER A 46 -5.83 4.44 6.59
CA SER A 46 -5.41 4.05 5.25
C SER A 46 -3.94 3.61 5.20
N LEU A 47 -3.05 4.28 5.95
CA LEU A 47 -1.63 3.93 6.04
C LEU A 47 -1.46 2.55 6.69
N TYR A 48 -2.23 2.25 7.74
CA TYR A 48 -2.23 0.94 8.38
C TYR A 48 -2.58 -0.18 7.39
N VAL A 49 -3.58 0.03 6.53
CA VAL A 49 -3.93 -0.94 5.48
C VAL A 49 -2.79 -1.15 4.49
N LEU A 50 -2.09 -0.08 4.09
CA LEU A 50 -0.97 -0.15 3.14
C LEU A 50 0.26 -0.88 3.71
N LEU A 51 0.47 -0.86 5.02
CA LEU A 51 1.51 -1.67 5.68
C LEU A 51 1.32 -3.19 5.51
N HIS A 52 0.08 -3.62 5.20
CA HIS A 52 -0.28 -5.02 5.02
C HIS A 52 -0.26 -5.46 3.55
N LEU A 53 0.37 -4.70 2.66
CA LEU A 53 0.55 -5.10 1.26
C LEU A 53 1.50 -6.30 1.14
N GLY A 54 2.67 -6.25 1.80
CA GLY A 54 3.70 -7.28 1.68
C GLY A 54 3.60 -8.45 2.65
N SER A 55 4.10 -9.61 2.22
CA SER A 55 4.27 -10.81 3.07
C SER A 55 5.49 -10.74 4.00
N CYS A 56 6.36 -9.73 3.86
CA CYS A 56 7.55 -9.52 4.69
C CYS A 56 7.22 -9.13 6.13
N ASN A 57 6.00 -8.61 6.36
CA ASN A 57 5.45 -8.44 7.69
C ASN A 57 4.68 -9.71 8.00
N LYS A 58 5.31 -10.65 8.73
CA LYS A 58 4.55 -11.69 9.45
C LYS A 58 3.40 -10.98 10.20
N PRO A 59 2.20 -11.57 10.31
CA PRO A 59 1.09 -10.89 10.97
C PRO A 59 1.44 -10.68 12.44
N THR A 60 2.00 -9.52 12.77
CA THR A 60 2.31 -9.11 14.13
C THR A 60 1.04 -8.50 14.70
N GLY A 61 0.01 -9.32 14.90
CA GLY A 61 -1.29 -8.86 15.43
C GLY A 61 -2.50 -9.60 14.87
N GLU A 62 -3.65 -8.95 14.98
CA GLU A 62 -4.92 -9.45 14.47
C GLU A 62 -4.95 -9.49 12.92
N SER A 63 -5.77 -10.39 12.36
CA SER A 63 -5.99 -10.41 10.91
C SER A 63 -6.58 -9.08 10.46
N LEU A 64 -6.09 -8.55 9.33
CA LEU A 64 -6.63 -7.34 8.72
C LEU A 64 -8.16 -7.41 8.51
N SER A 65 -8.72 -8.61 8.32
CA SER A 65 -10.18 -8.81 8.24
C SER A 65 -10.90 -8.50 9.54
N LEU A 66 -10.32 -8.87 10.69
CA LEU A 66 -10.86 -8.56 12.02
C LEU A 66 -10.71 -7.07 12.30
N TRP A 67 -9.54 -6.50 12.00
CA TRP A 67 -9.30 -5.06 12.13
C TRP A 67 -10.35 -4.22 11.39
N PHE A 68 -10.70 -4.59 10.15
CA PHE A 68 -11.75 -3.89 9.38
C PHE A 68 -13.12 -3.86 10.07
N SER A 69 -13.44 -4.84 10.92
CA SER A 69 -14.72 -4.86 11.65
C SER A 69 -14.81 -3.79 12.73
N HIS A 70 -13.65 -3.32 13.22
CA HIS A 70 -13.54 -2.26 14.21
C HIS A 70 -13.52 -0.85 13.57
N VAL A 71 -13.37 -0.74 12.25
CA VAL A 71 -13.31 0.54 11.53
C VAL A 71 -14.72 1.07 11.22
N SER A 72 -14.94 2.37 11.46
CA SER A 72 -16.25 3.01 11.27
C SER A 72 -16.64 3.08 9.79
N ALA A 73 -17.94 3.05 9.52
CA ALA A 73 -18.44 3.16 8.16
C ALA A 73 -18.08 4.50 7.48
N THR A 74 -17.91 5.57 8.26
CA THR A 74 -17.48 6.89 7.78
C THR A 74 -16.04 6.85 7.28
N VAL A 75 -15.12 6.27 8.08
CA VAL A 75 -13.72 6.05 7.68
C VAL A 75 -13.65 5.13 6.47
N LEU A 76 -14.43 4.04 6.44
CA LEU A 76 -14.44 3.12 5.29
C LEU A 76 -14.85 3.79 3.97
N LYS A 77 -15.71 4.81 4.03
CA LYS A 77 -16.18 5.56 2.86
C LYS A 77 -15.25 6.71 2.44
N SER A 78 -14.24 7.05 3.26
CA SER A 78 -13.29 8.12 2.96
C SER A 78 -12.52 7.88 1.66
N LYS A 79 -11.93 8.94 1.09
CA LYS A 79 -11.15 8.83 -0.15
C LYS A 79 -9.85 8.03 0.09
N GLU A 80 -9.22 8.23 1.24
CA GLU A 80 -7.98 7.60 1.67
C GLU A 80 -8.17 6.09 1.83
N MET A 81 -9.25 5.68 2.51
CA MET A 81 -9.54 4.27 2.75
C MET A 81 -10.02 3.55 1.47
N ARG A 82 -10.78 4.23 0.60
CA ARG A 82 -11.13 3.68 -0.72
C ARG A 82 -9.90 3.44 -1.57
N PHE A 83 -8.94 4.37 -1.56
CA PHE A 83 -7.65 4.20 -2.22
C PHE A 83 -6.91 2.96 -1.67
N ALA A 84 -6.68 2.91 -0.35
CA ALA A 84 -5.90 1.83 0.26
C ALA A 84 -6.51 0.45 0.02
N ARG A 85 -7.84 0.31 0.10
CA ARG A 85 -8.53 -0.96 -0.21
C ARG A 85 -8.41 -1.36 -1.68
N ARG A 86 -8.48 -0.40 -2.62
CA ARG A 86 -8.31 -0.67 -4.06
C ARG A 86 -6.88 -1.12 -4.37
N ILE A 87 -5.89 -0.49 -3.75
CA ILE A 87 -4.48 -0.87 -3.86
C ILE A 87 -4.28 -2.28 -3.29
N LEU A 88 -4.74 -2.54 -2.06
CA LEU A 88 -4.64 -3.86 -1.42
C LEU A 88 -5.24 -4.97 -2.27
N ARG A 89 -6.45 -4.75 -2.80
CA ARG A 89 -7.11 -5.72 -3.69
C ARG A 89 -6.31 -5.96 -4.97
N SER A 90 -5.84 -4.89 -5.60
CA SER A 90 -5.08 -4.98 -6.86
C SER A 90 -3.76 -5.72 -6.66
N PHE A 91 -3.09 -5.45 -5.54
CA PHE A 91 -1.85 -6.12 -5.14
C PHE A 91 -2.07 -7.63 -4.93
N ARG A 92 -3.06 -8.01 -4.10
CA ARG A 92 -3.36 -9.43 -3.78
C ARG A 92 -3.77 -10.27 -4.99
N ILE A 93 -4.46 -9.67 -5.97
CA ILE A 93 -4.89 -10.36 -7.20
C ILE A 93 -3.78 -10.34 -8.26
N GLY A 94 -2.69 -9.58 -8.06
CA GLY A 94 -1.63 -9.41 -9.06
C GLY A 94 -2.02 -8.52 -10.25
N ASN A 95 -3.05 -7.67 -10.09
CA ASN A 95 -3.48 -6.73 -11.13
C ASN A 95 -2.57 -5.49 -11.13
N TYR A 96 -1.40 -5.64 -11.74
CA TYR A 96 -0.38 -4.59 -11.80
C TYR A 96 -0.87 -3.31 -12.49
N LYS A 97 -1.68 -3.43 -13.56
CA LYS A 97 -2.22 -2.27 -14.30
C LYS A 97 -3.12 -1.45 -13.40
N GLN A 98 -4.07 -2.09 -12.72
CA GLN A 98 -4.96 -1.41 -11.80
C GLN A 98 -4.20 -0.79 -10.62
N PHE A 99 -3.20 -1.50 -10.07
CA PHE A 99 -2.36 -0.97 -9.01
C PHE A 99 -1.66 0.32 -9.45
N LEU A 100 -0.87 0.27 -10.53
CA LEU A 100 -0.08 1.40 -11.01
C LEU A 100 -0.95 2.58 -11.46
N CYS A 101 -2.02 2.33 -12.23
CA CYS A 101 -2.93 3.41 -12.64
C CYS A 101 -3.64 4.08 -11.45
N THR A 102 -4.00 3.31 -10.41
CA THR A 102 -4.62 3.89 -9.20
C THR A 102 -3.61 4.73 -8.42
N THR A 103 -2.40 4.22 -8.26
CA THR A 103 -1.29 4.93 -7.59
C THR A 103 -1.00 6.25 -8.30
N ALA A 104 -0.84 6.24 -9.63
CA ALA A 104 -0.57 7.44 -10.42
C ALA A 104 -1.63 8.54 -10.27
N ALA A 105 -2.89 8.16 -10.07
CA ALA A 105 -4.02 9.09 -10.11
C ALA A 105 -4.41 9.69 -8.74
N GLN A 106 -4.19 8.96 -7.64
CA GLN A 106 -4.87 9.25 -6.36
C GLN A 106 -3.97 9.24 -5.12
N VAL A 107 -2.71 8.82 -5.25
CA VAL A 107 -1.85 8.60 -4.08
C VAL A 107 -1.50 9.90 -3.36
N SER A 108 -1.62 9.92 -2.03
CA SER A 108 -1.04 11.00 -1.23
C SER A 108 0.48 10.81 -1.07
N TYR A 109 1.19 11.87 -0.69
CA TYR A 109 2.64 11.77 -0.49
C TYR A 109 3.04 10.68 0.51
N LEU A 110 2.39 10.64 1.68
CA LEU A 110 2.68 9.64 2.72
C LEU A 110 2.31 8.21 2.29
N GLN A 111 1.18 8.05 1.61
CA GLN A 111 0.80 6.76 1.05
C GLN A 111 1.82 6.28 0.02
N TYR A 112 2.35 7.19 -0.81
CA TYR A 112 3.37 6.86 -1.80
C TYR A 112 4.67 6.40 -1.14
N CYS A 113 5.14 7.09 -0.10
CA CYS A 113 6.33 6.70 0.66
C CYS A 113 6.21 5.27 1.23
N LEU A 114 5.03 4.88 1.73
CA LEU A 114 4.82 3.51 2.22
C LEU A 114 4.71 2.47 1.10
N MET A 115 4.20 2.88 -0.05
CA MET A 115 3.98 1.99 -1.18
C MET A 115 5.24 1.78 -2.02
N GLU A 116 6.22 2.67 -1.94
CA GLU A 116 7.43 2.66 -2.77
C GLU A 116 8.13 1.28 -2.85
N PRO A 117 8.34 0.53 -1.75
CA PRO A 117 8.96 -0.79 -1.82
C PRO A 117 8.16 -1.78 -2.67
N TYR A 118 6.83 -1.71 -2.61
CA TYR A 118 5.91 -2.60 -3.33
C TYR A 118 5.75 -2.21 -4.81
N ILE A 119 5.97 -0.95 -5.17
CA ILE A 119 5.93 -0.52 -6.58
C ILE A 119 6.95 -1.29 -7.40
N ASN A 120 8.14 -1.54 -6.86
CA ASN A 120 9.18 -2.29 -7.55
C ASN A 120 8.81 -3.77 -7.73
N GLU A 121 8.19 -4.38 -6.71
CA GLU A 121 7.65 -5.74 -6.81
C GLU A 121 6.56 -5.84 -7.90
N VAL A 122 5.63 -4.89 -7.92
CA VAL A 122 4.57 -4.83 -8.94
C VAL A 122 5.14 -4.58 -10.34
N ARG A 123 6.19 -3.76 -10.48
CA ARG A 123 6.89 -3.56 -11.76
C ARG A 123 7.53 -4.85 -12.26
N ALA A 124 8.17 -5.62 -11.38
CA ALA A 124 8.75 -6.92 -11.73
C ALA A 124 7.67 -7.91 -12.20
N LEU A 125 6.55 -7.99 -11.48
CA LEU A 125 5.39 -8.79 -11.89
C LEU A 125 4.84 -8.34 -13.26
N ALA A 126 4.67 -7.04 -13.46
CA ALA A 126 4.20 -6.48 -14.72
C ALA A 126 5.11 -6.88 -15.89
N LEU A 127 6.42 -6.75 -15.73
CA LEU A 127 7.42 -7.16 -16.72
C LEU A 127 7.34 -8.65 -17.02
N ALA A 128 7.19 -9.49 -15.99
CA ALA A 128 7.04 -10.94 -16.17
C ALA A 128 5.78 -11.27 -16.98
N CYS A 129 4.64 -10.65 -16.66
CA CYS A 129 3.38 -10.84 -17.38
C CYS A 129 3.47 -10.35 -18.84
N ILE A 130 4.04 -9.17 -19.08
CA ILE A 130 4.21 -8.62 -20.44
C ILE A 130 5.15 -9.50 -21.26
N ASN A 131 6.26 -9.94 -20.66
CA ASN A 131 7.19 -10.84 -21.32
C ASN A 131 6.51 -12.18 -21.64
N PHE A 132 5.69 -12.73 -20.74
CA PHE A 132 5.00 -13.99 -20.98
C PHE A 132 3.93 -13.89 -22.09
N GLY A 133 3.11 -12.84 -22.08
CA GLY A 133 2.01 -12.66 -23.05
C GLY A 133 2.40 -11.95 -24.34
N GLY A 134 3.58 -11.34 -24.42
CA GLY A 134 4.02 -10.55 -25.55
C GLY A 134 4.50 -11.40 -26.73
N TYR A 135 4.25 -10.89 -27.95
CA TYR A 135 4.75 -11.51 -29.17
C TYR A 135 6.27 -11.34 -29.27
N LYS A 136 7.02 -12.44 -29.17
CA LYS A 136 8.49 -12.43 -29.03
C LYS A 136 9.24 -11.80 -30.21
N LEU A 137 8.62 -11.77 -31.39
CA LEU A 137 9.21 -11.19 -32.59
C LEU A 137 9.03 -9.68 -32.69
N HIS A 138 8.19 -9.07 -31.83
CA HIS A 138 8.01 -7.63 -31.79
C HIS A 138 8.35 -7.09 -30.39
N PRO A 139 9.47 -6.37 -30.23
CA PRO A 139 9.84 -5.84 -28.93
C PRO A 139 8.79 -4.83 -28.45
N TYR A 140 8.52 -4.83 -27.14
CA TYR A 140 7.60 -3.86 -26.56
C TYR A 140 8.26 -2.47 -26.57
N PRO A 141 7.62 -1.42 -27.12
CA PRO A 141 8.20 -0.09 -27.17
C PRO A 141 8.56 0.43 -25.77
N LEU A 142 9.81 0.87 -25.58
CA LEU A 142 10.31 1.28 -24.26
C LEU A 142 9.52 2.46 -23.69
N VAL A 143 9.07 3.38 -24.54
CA VAL A 143 8.27 4.55 -24.17
C VAL A 143 6.89 4.15 -23.63
N ASP A 144 6.29 3.11 -24.18
CA ASP A 144 4.99 2.62 -23.70
C ASP A 144 5.18 1.81 -22.41
N LEU A 145 6.29 1.07 -22.33
CA LEU A 145 6.64 0.30 -21.14
C LEU A 145 6.90 1.22 -19.95
N SER A 146 7.66 2.29 -20.15
CA SER A 146 7.96 3.24 -19.09
C SER A 146 6.71 3.96 -18.58
N LYS A 147 5.80 4.36 -19.48
CA LYS A 147 4.49 4.93 -19.11
C LYS A 147 3.66 3.94 -18.30
N LEU A 148 3.58 2.69 -18.74
CA LEU A 148 2.83 1.64 -18.05
C LEU A 148 3.39 1.36 -16.65
N LEU A 149 4.72 1.36 -16.51
CA LEU A 149 5.44 1.05 -15.27
C LEU A 149 5.67 2.28 -14.37
N MET A 150 5.13 3.45 -14.72
CA MET A 150 5.36 4.72 -14.02
C MET A 150 6.86 5.02 -13.83
N MET A 151 7.67 4.79 -14.87
CA MET A 151 9.10 5.06 -14.87
C MET A 151 9.37 6.40 -15.55
N LYS A 152 10.35 7.14 -15.02
CA LYS A 152 10.87 8.32 -15.71
C LYS A 152 11.66 7.86 -16.95
N VAL A 153 11.37 8.45 -18.10
CA VAL A 153 12.14 8.29 -19.35
C VAL A 153 13.20 9.37 -19.41
#